data_AF-A0A2D4LDC0-F1
#
_entry.id   AF-A0A2D4LDC0-F1
#
_cell.length_a   1.000
_cell.length_b   1.000
_cell.length_c   1.000
_cell.angle_alpha   90.00
_cell.angle_beta   90.00
_cell.angle_gamma   90.00
#
_symmetry.space_group_name_H-M   'P 1'
#
loop_
_entity.id
_entity.type
_entity.pdbx_description
1 polymer ?
#
loop_
_entity_poly.entity_id
_entity_poly.type
_entity_poly.pdbx_seq_one_letter_code
_entity_poly.pdbx_strand_id
1 'polypeptide(L)'
;VHGVCSAGAMAAFPGVSGSCGLAWPPSPPASALVWEPMLGLQIRSRSVEQTLVPLVAQITTLINHKDKPKKSDKTLKAVQQVGQAVKLAVGKFVMVGEAIANENQELKEEMKAACTEAKQAGETIAQLTDIATLDRPESDGQITIFTDKRGVIKAARLLLSSVTKVLVLADIIIIKQIIASRNKVLMTMEQLEKVSSFQEFVQIFSQFGNEMVEFAHLTGERQNDLKDEKKKAKMAAARSILEKCTMMLLTASKTCLRHPDCESARVNKGAVFHRMRLALEQVIEIVADTRPNGENESGPMSIYTGIKEFKNKVEGLRENLYLLPKENLRSLLRLVLELTEDFTDSAYTSHETRGRILELSKQAKMELEQLVSAWISAQNQKKRDVTEDLEISILKTCQCMNELQRELQTAAIYVAADLIKFHSDHLVLKALKASGAEGNIELLQSITISSLNRKSN
;
A
#
# COMPACT_ATOMS: atom_id res chain seq x y z
N VAL A 1 -9.17 -1.43 49.96
CA VAL A 1 -9.26 0.06 49.99
C VAL A 1 -10.20 0.50 48.87
N HIS A 2 -11.00 1.55 49.05
CA HIS A 2 -12.13 1.92 48.18
C HIS A 2 -11.80 2.95 47.07
N GLY A 3 -12.72 3.09 46.11
CA GLY A 3 -12.71 4.06 44.99
C GLY A 3 -12.60 3.36 43.64
N VAL A 4 -13.61 3.22 42.77
CA VAL A 4 -15.00 3.78 42.67
C VAL A 4 -15.08 5.25 42.23
N CYS A 5 -16.05 5.54 41.34
CA CYS A 5 -16.38 6.81 40.65
C CYS A 5 -15.45 7.20 39.48
N SER A 6 -15.95 7.70 38.33
CA SER A 6 -17.34 7.73 37.81
C SER A 6 -17.35 7.88 36.27
N ALA A 7 -18.52 7.81 35.64
CA ALA A 7 -18.73 8.03 34.20
C ALA A 7 -19.46 9.36 33.91
N GLY A 8 -19.45 9.83 32.65
CA GLY A 8 -20.50 10.72 32.12
C GLY A 8 -20.08 11.85 31.17
N ALA A 9 -21.05 12.31 30.38
CA ALA A 9 -21.02 13.41 29.39
C ALA A 9 -20.11 13.18 28.16
N MET A 10 -20.60 12.69 27.02
CA MET A 10 -21.51 13.33 26.03
C MET A 10 -20.99 14.65 25.43
N ALA A 11 -20.82 14.66 24.11
CA ALA A 11 -20.51 15.85 23.33
C ALA A 11 -21.76 16.73 23.09
N ALA A 12 -21.57 18.04 23.06
CA ALA A 12 -22.58 19.01 22.65
C ALA A 12 -22.06 19.84 21.47
N PHE A 13 -22.71 19.72 20.30
CA PHE A 13 -22.46 20.59 19.14
C PHE A 13 -23.33 21.85 19.23
N PRO A 14 -22.76 23.06 19.20
CA PRO A 14 -23.47 24.25 18.73
C PRO A 14 -23.40 24.30 17.19
N GLY A 15 -24.54 24.38 16.53
CA GLY A 15 -24.62 24.46 15.07
C GLY A 15 -24.24 25.85 14.52
N VAL A 16 -23.73 25.88 13.29
CA VAL A 16 -23.47 27.14 12.56
C VAL A 16 -24.43 27.27 11.37
N SER A 17 -25.40 28.17 11.49
CA SER A 17 -26.22 28.64 10.38
C SER A 17 -25.61 29.89 9.76
N GLY A 18 -25.32 29.88 8.45
CA GLY A 18 -24.73 31.05 7.79
C GLY A 18 -24.52 30.87 6.29
N SER A 19 -25.57 31.07 5.49
CA SER A 19 -25.48 31.07 4.03
C SER A 19 -24.89 32.38 3.50
N CYS A 20 -23.83 32.31 2.70
CA CYS A 20 -23.49 33.36 1.74
C CYS A 20 -22.70 32.75 0.57
N GLY A 21 -23.13 33.00 -0.66
CA GLY A 21 -22.52 32.42 -1.86
C GLY A 21 -21.81 33.46 -2.73
N LEU A 22 -20.70 33.05 -3.38
CA LEU A 22 -20.03 33.84 -4.42
C LEU A 22 -19.64 32.95 -5.62
N ALA A 23 -19.45 33.58 -6.77
CA ALA A 23 -19.50 32.95 -8.08
C ALA A 23 -18.28 32.08 -8.43
N TRP A 24 -18.50 31.12 -9.35
CA TRP A 24 -17.43 30.36 -10.00
C TRP A 24 -16.65 31.23 -11.03
N PRO A 25 -15.32 31.05 -11.16
CA PRO A 25 -14.56 31.58 -12.28
C PRO A 25 -14.77 30.77 -13.57
N PRO A 26 -14.53 31.34 -14.76
CA PRO A 26 -14.71 30.65 -16.04
C PRO A 26 -13.62 29.59 -16.31
N SER A 27 -13.96 28.61 -17.15
CA SER A 27 -13.14 27.44 -17.46
C SER A 27 -11.97 27.72 -18.44
N PRO A 28 -10.84 26.99 -18.33
CA PRO A 28 -9.74 27.07 -19.28
C PRO A 28 -10.05 26.34 -20.61
N PRO A 29 -9.35 26.67 -21.71
CA PRO A 29 -9.57 26.07 -23.03
C PRO A 29 -9.06 24.61 -23.14
N ALA A 30 -9.61 23.88 -24.10
CA ALA A 30 -9.47 22.42 -24.18
C ALA A 30 -8.04 21.91 -24.46
N SER A 31 -7.53 21.08 -23.56
CA SER A 31 -6.42 20.15 -23.80
C SER A 31 -6.58 18.91 -22.91
N ALA A 32 -6.22 17.73 -23.43
CA ALA A 32 -6.27 16.42 -22.76
C ALA A 32 -7.57 16.08 -21.99
N LEU A 33 -8.43 15.24 -22.57
CA LEU A 33 -9.41 14.46 -21.80
C LEU A 33 -8.67 13.44 -20.92
N VAL A 34 -8.29 13.88 -19.71
CA VAL A 34 -7.79 13.01 -18.65
C VAL A 34 -8.89 12.00 -18.32
N TRP A 35 -8.48 10.74 -18.15
CA TRP A 35 -9.37 9.66 -17.78
C TRP A 35 -9.77 9.78 -16.30
N GLU A 36 -10.91 10.40 -16.02
CA GLU A 36 -11.58 10.22 -14.73
C GLU A 36 -11.95 8.72 -14.58
N PRO A 37 -11.48 8.03 -13.53
CA PRO A 37 -11.72 6.60 -13.38
C PRO A 37 -13.19 6.37 -13.02
N MET A 38 -13.97 5.84 -13.97
CA MET A 38 -15.38 5.54 -13.73
C MET A 38 -15.52 4.48 -12.64
N LEU A 39 -16.06 4.90 -11.48
CA LEU A 39 -16.45 4.07 -10.34
C LEU A 39 -15.33 3.29 -9.64
N GLY A 40 -14.40 4.02 -9.01
CA GLY A 40 -13.77 3.65 -7.71
C GLY A 40 -12.85 2.41 -7.64
N LEU A 41 -12.80 1.59 -8.68
CA LEU A 41 -12.05 0.33 -8.72
C LEU A 41 -10.56 0.59 -8.99
N GLN A 42 -9.80 0.81 -7.91
CA GLN A 42 -8.34 0.87 -7.95
C GLN A 42 -7.77 -0.51 -8.36
N ILE A 43 -7.28 -0.62 -9.60
CA ILE A 43 -6.64 -1.85 -10.09
C ILE A 43 -5.31 -2.06 -9.34
N ARG A 44 -5.26 -3.11 -8.50
CA ARG A 44 -4.12 -3.46 -7.62
C ARG A 44 -3.21 -4.56 -8.19
N SER A 45 -3.64 -5.21 -9.27
CA SER A 45 -3.00 -6.38 -9.92
C SER A 45 -2.36 -5.99 -11.25
N ARG A 46 -1.09 -6.37 -11.45
CA ARG A 46 -0.35 -6.11 -12.70
C ARG A 46 -0.99 -6.84 -13.88
N SER A 47 -1.47 -8.06 -13.68
CA SER A 47 -2.17 -8.87 -14.70
C SER A 47 -3.42 -8.17 -15.25
N VAL A 48 -4.28 -7.68 -14.36
CA VAL A 48 -5.50 -6.93 -14.70
C VAL A 48 -5.16 -5.62 -15.42
N GLU A 49 -4.17 -4.87 -14.93
CA GLU A 49 -3.71 -3.62 -15.57
C GLU A 49 -3.13 -3.88 -16.98
N GLN A 50 -2.24 -4.86 -17.12
CA GLN A 50 -1.65 -5.26 -18.41
C GLN A 50 -2.69 -5.76 -19.42
N THR A 51 -3.78 -6.38 -18.96
CA THR A 51 -4.89 -6.81 -19.82
C THR A 51 -5.76 -5.63 -20.26
N LEU A 52 -5.98 -4.65 -19.39
CA LEU A 52 -6.85 -3.50 -19.68
C LEU A 52 -6.16 -2.40 -20.50
N VAL A 53 -4.88 -2.08 -20.24
CA VAL A 53 -4.12 -1.05 -20.96
C VAL A 53 -4.22 -1.12 -22.51
N PRO A 54 -4.08 -2.27 -23.19
CA PRO A 54 -4.22 -2.33 -24.65
C PRO A 54 -5.67 -2.10 -25.11
N LEU A 55 -6.68 -2.59 -24.38
CA LEU A 55 -8.09 -2.36 -24.68
C LEU A 55 -8.44 -0.88 -24.50
N VAL A 56 -7.97 -0.26 -23.42
CA VAL A 56 -8.02 1.17 -23.13
C VAL A 56 -7.44 1.99 -24.28
N ALA A 57 -6.24 1.65 -24.77
CA ALA A 57 -5.59 2.36 -25.86
C ALA A 57 -6.34 2.21 -27.20
N GLN A 58 -6.84 1.01 -27.52
CA GLN A 58 -7.63 0.75 -28.74
C GLN A 58 -8.96 1.52 -28.72
N ILE A 59 -9.68 1.51 -27.60
CA ILE A 59 -10.95 2.22 -27.43
C ILE A 59 -10.74 3.75 -27.44
N THR A 60 -9.67 4.24 -26.81
CA THR A 60 -9.25 5.65 -26.91
C THR A 60 -8.99 6.06 -28.36
N THR A 61 -8.32 5.20 -29.13
CA THR A 61 -8.01 5.44 -30.55
C THR A 61 -9.27 5.47 -31.40
N LEU A 62 -10.23 4.55 -31.17
CA LEU A 62 -11.54 4.53 -31.83
C LEU A 62 -12.37 5.79 -31.52
N ILE A 63 -12.40 6.23 -30.26
CA ILE A 63 -13.12 7.44 -29.83
C ILE A 63 -12.49 8.71 -30.43
N ASN A 64 -11.16 8.83 -30.35
CA ASN A 64 -10.43 10.03 -30.79
C ASN A 64 -10.17 10.08 -32.31
N HIS A 65 -10.59 9.08 -33.09
CA HIS A 65 -10.44 9.12 -34.53
C HIS A 65 -11.33 10.22 -35.13
N LYS A 66 -10.72 11.34 -35.50
CA LYS A 66 -11.39 12.43 -36.24
C LYS A 66 -12.02 11.89 -37.52
N ASP A 67 -13.23 12.34 -37.80
CA ASP A 67 -13.99 11.98 -38.99
C ASP A 67 -13.32 12.59 -40.24
N LYS A 68 -12.60 11.75 -40.98
CA LYS A 68 -12.08 12.09 -42.31
C LYS A 68 -13.04 11.52 -43.36
N PRO A 69 -13.80 12.36 -44.09
CA PRO A 69 -14.67 11.89 -45.16
C PRO A 69 -13.84 11.29 -46.31
N LYS A 70 -14.45 10.36 -47.06
CA LYS A 70 -13.87 9.56 -48.16
C LYS A 70 -12.78 8.56 -47.71
N LYS A 71 -13.14 7.27 -47.63
CA LYS A 71 -12.19 6.14 -47.68
C LYS A 71 -12.77 5.00 -48.54
N SER A 72 -11.87 4.24 -49.18
CA SER A 72 -12.20 3.14 -50.11
C SER A 72 -12.91 1.97 -49.43
N ASP A 73 -13.68 1.19 -50.21
CA ASP A 73 -14.22 -0.14 -49.87
C ASP A 73 -13.24 -1.06 -49.10
N LYS A 74 -11.95 -1.03 -49.45
CA LYS A 74 -10.89 -1.76 -48.72
C LYS A 74 -10.82 -1.41 -47.23
N THR A 75 -11.16 -0.16 -46.86
CA THR A 75 -11.21 0.28 -45.45
C THR A 75 -12.46 -0.24 -44.74
N LEU A 76 -13.60 -0.29 -45.44
CA LEU A 76 -14.86 -0.75 -44.85
C LEU A 76 -14.75 -2.25 -44.48
N LYS A 77 -14.24 -3.06 -45.40
CA LYS A 77 -13.93 -4.49 -45.17
C LYS A 77 -12.93 -4.72 -44.02
N ALA A 78 -11.96 -3.82 -43.84
CA ALA A 78 -11.04 -3.89 -42.68
C ALA A 78 -11.74 -3.61 -41.34
N VAL A 79 -12.72 -2.71 -41.29
CA VAL A 79 -13.51 -2.43 -40.07
C VAL A 79 -14.41 -3.63 -39.71
N GLN A 80 -15.06 -4.25 -40.70
CA GLN A 80 -15.82 -5.49 -40.53
C GLN A 80 -14.95 -6.63 -39.96
N GLN A 81 -13.74 -6.81 -40.50
CA GLN A 81 -12.76 -7.78 -39.99
C GLN A 81 -12.35 -7.49 -38.53
N VAL A 82 -12.14 -6.22 -38.17
CA VAL A 82 -11.83 -5.83 -36.78
C VAL A 82 -12.98 -6.17 -35.82
N GLY A 83 -14.24 -5.88 -36.17
CA GLY A 83 -15.37 -6.18 -35.30
C GLY A 83 -15.59 -7.69 -35.09
N GLN A 84 -15.43 -8.51 -36.14
CA GLN A 84 -15.49 -9.96 -36.01
C GLN A 84 -14.30 -10.52 -35.20
N ALA A 85 -13.10 -9.94 -35.34
CA ALA A 85 -11.94 -10.29 -34.51
C ALA A 85 -12.17 -9.93 -33.03
N VAL A 86 -12.79 -8.79 -32.72
CA VAL A 86 -13.21 -8.41 -31.36
C VAL A 86 -14.21 -9.43 -30.82
N LYS A 87 -15.28 -9.77 -31.55
CA LYS A 87 -16.25 -10.80 -31.13
C LYS A 87 -15.58 -12.14 -30.82
N LEU A 88 -14.64 -12.59 -31.65
CA LEU A 88 -13.90 -13.85 -31.43
C LEU A 88 -12.98 -13.78 -30.21
N ALA A 89 -12.28 -12.66 -30.00
CA ALA A 89 -11.42 -12.46 -28.83
C ALA A 89 -12.24 -12.42 -27.52
N VAL A 90 -13.37 -11.71 -27.53
CA VAL A 90 -14.31 -11.65 -26.40
C VAL A 90 -14.91 -13.02 -26.11
N GLY A 91 -15.27 -13.80 -27.14
CA GLY A 91 -15.74 -15.18 -26.95
C GLY A 91 -14.70 -16.07 -26.25
N LYS A 92 -13.42 -15.94 -26.59
CA LYS A 92 -12.32 -16.66 -25.90
C LYS A 92 -12.14 -16.21 -24.45
N PHE A 93 -12.19 -14.91 -24.20
CA PHE A 93 -12.13 -14.34 -22.84
C PHE A 93 -13.31 -14.82 -21.97
N VAL A 94 -14.52 -14.82 -22.53
CA VAL A 94 -15.74 -15.29 -21.86
C VAL A 94 -15.67 -16.77 -21.49
N MET A 95 -15.18 -17.65 -22.37
CA MET A 95 -15.00 -19.07 -22.03
C MET A 95 -14.07 -19.29 -20.81
N VAL A 96 -13.04 -18.45 -20.64
CA VAL A 96 -12.15 -18.52 -19.45
C VAL A 96 -12.88 -18.02 -18.21
N GLY A 97 -13.61 -16.90 -18.30
CA GLY A 97 -14.43 -16.39 -17.19
C GLY A 97 -15.53 -17.36 -16.76
N GLU A 98 -16.19 -18.03 -17.71
CA GLU A 98 -17.19 -19.06 -17.46
C GLU A 98 -16.60 -20.34 -16.83
N ALA A 99 -15.36 -20.73 -17.20
CA ALA A 99 -14.65 -21.81 -16.52
C ALA A 99 -14.37 -21.47 -15.05
N ILE A 100 -13.78 -20.29 -14.79
CA ILE A 100 -13.50 -19.79 -13.43
C ILE A 100 -14.80 -19.66 -12.60
N ALA A 101 -15.90 -19.20 -13.22
CA ALA A 101 -17.21 -19.14 -12.58
C ALA A 101 -17.71 -20.53 -12.13
N ASN A 102 -17.43 -21.58 -12.91
CA ASN A 102 -17.92 -22.91 -12.60
C ASN A 102 -17.24 -23.51 -11.36
N GLU A 103 -15.97 -23.17 -11.13
CA GLU A 103 -15.17 -23.60 -9.97
C GLU A 103 -15.50 -22.79 -8.69
N ASN A 104 -15.93 -21.53 -8.80
CA ASN A 104 -16.30 -20.70 -7.65
C ASN A 104 -17.83 -20.54 -7.50
N GLN A 105 -18.44 -21.36 -6.63
CA GLN A 105 -19.89 -21.39 -6.43
C GLN A 105 -20.48 -20.10 -5.81
N GLU A 106 -19.69 -19.24 -5.16
CA GLU A 106 -20.15 -18.01 -4.50
C GLU A 106 -20.32 -16.85 -5.49
N LEU A 107 -19.34 -16.63 -6.37
CA LEU A 107 -19.33 -15.53 -7.36
C LEU A 107 -19.78 -15.98 -8.75
N LYS A 108 -20.22 -17.23 -8.89
CA LYS A 108 -20.63 -17.90 -10.13
C LYS A 108 -21.56 -17.08 -11.01
N GLU A 109 -22.68 -16.62 -10.44
CA GLU A 109 -23.72 -15.93 -11.20
C GLU A 109 -23.36 -14.47 -11.52
N GLU A 110 -22.57 -13.80 -10.66
CA GLU A 110 -22.06 -12.46 -10.96
C GLU A 110 -21.01 -12.49 -12.09
N MET A 111 -20.12 -13.50 -12.06
CA MET A 111 -19.14 -13.73 -13.11
C MET A 111 -19.84 -14.07 -14.45
N LYS A 112 -20.82 -14.98 -14.45
CA LYS A 112 -21.64 -15.29 -15.63
C LYS A 112 -22.38 -14.05 -16.17
N ALA A 113 -22.92 -13.20 -15.31
CA ALA A 113 -23.56 -11.96 -15.73
C ALA A 113 -22.57 -11.02 -16.43
N ALA A 114 -21.39 -10.81 -15.83
CA ALA A 114 -20.31 -10.00 -16.43
C ALA A 114 -19.80 -10.59 -17.76
N CYS A 115 -19.67 -11.92 -17.86
CA CYS A 115 -19.35 -12.63 -19.10
C CYS A 115 -20.43 -12.45 -20.18
N THR A 116 -21.72 -12.48 -19.80
CA THR A 116 -22.85 -12.27 -20.71
C THR A 116 -22.90 -10.83 -21.21
N GLU A 117 -22.71 -9.86 -20.32
CA GLU A 117 -22.55 -8.43 -20.66
C GLU A 117 -21.41 -8.21 -21.68
N ALA A 118 -20.24 -8.83 -21.45
CA ALA A 118 -19.09 -8.74 -22.34
C ALA A 118 -19.39 -9.36 -23.72
N LYS A 119 -19.95 -10.58 -23.75
CA LYS A 119 -20.35 -11.27 -24.99
C LYS A 119 -21.32 -10.44 -25.82
N GLN A 120 -22.36 -9.90 -25.19
CA GLN A 120 -23.36 -9.06 -25.85
C GLN A 120 -22.74 -7.76 -26.39
N ALA A 121 -21.81 -7.14 -25.66
CA ALA A 121 -21.09 -5.96 -26.13
C ALA A 121 -20.19 -6.28 -27.34
N GLY A 122 -19.47 -7.41 -27.33
CA GLY A 122 -18.67 -7.89 -28.46
C GLY A 122 -19.51 -8.22 -29.71
N GLU A 123 -20.69 -8.82 -29.52
CA GLU A 123 -21.65 -9.07 -30.59
C GLU A 123 -22.24 -7.78 -31.16
N THR A 124 -22.56 -6.81 -30.31
CA THR A 124 -23.04 -5.48 -30.71
C THR A 124 -21.98 -4.73 -31.54
N ILE A 125 -20.69 -4.80 -31.14
CA ILE A 125 -19.60 -4.22 -31.93
C ILE A 125 -19.53 -4.87 -33.31
N ALA A 126 -19.55 -6.21 -33.40
CA ALA A 126 -19.51 -6.91 -34.67
C ALA A 126 -20.67 -6.52 -35.60
N GLN A 127 -21.90 -6.45 -35.08
CA GLN A 127 -23.09 -6.01 -35.82
C GLN A 127 -22.96 -4.57 -36.34
N LEU A 128 -22.49 -3.64 -35.51
CA LEU A 128 -22.31 -2.23 -35.89
C LEU A 128 -21.10 -1.98 -36.82
N THR A 129 -20.24 -2.98 -37.00
CA THR A 129 -19.19 -3.01 -38.05
C THR A 129 -19.58 -3.83 -39.27
N ASP A 130 -20.73 -4.50 -39.26
CA ASP A 130 -21.13 -5.35 -40.38
C ASP A 130 -21.65 -4.53 -41.55
N ILE A 131 -21.25 -4.92 -42.75
CA ILE A 131 -21.61 -4.27 -44.01
C ILE A 131 -22.80 -5.01 -44.64
N ALA A 132 -22.96 -6.30 -44.35
CA ALA A 132 -23.99 -7.16 -44.94
C ALA A 132 -25.43 -6.82 -44.50
N THR A 133 -25.59 -5.98 -43.47
CA THR A 133 -26.89 -5.47 -42.99
C THR A 133 -27.35 -4.20 -43.73
N LEU A 134 -26.52 -3.64 -44.62
CA LEU A 134 -26.88 -2.51 -45.49
C LEU A 134 -27.51 -2.99 -46.80
N ASP A 135 -28.76 -3.46 -46.73
CA ASP A 135 -29.66 -3.35 -47.88
C ASP A 135 -29.83 -1.85 -48.21
N ARG A 136 -29.14 -1.37 -49.26
CA ARG A 136 -29.45 -0.06 -49.83
C ARG A 136 -29.09 0.04 -51.33
N PRO A 137 -29.98 0.63 -52.17
CA PRO A 137 -29.71 0.82 -53.59
C PRO A 137 -28.56 1.80 -53.87
N GLU A 138 -28.11 1.76 -55.12
CA GLU A 138 -27.17 2.72 -55.71
C GLU A 138 -27.71 4.16 -55.59
N SER A 139 -27.15 4.93 -54.66
CA SER A 139 -27.52 6.34 -54.45
C SER A 139 -26.29 7.11 -53.95
N ASP A 140 -25.98 8.19 -54.67
CA ASP A 140 -24.73 8.94 -54.67
C ASP A 140 -24.32 9.59 -53.32
N GLY A 141 -23.04 9.97 -53.22
CA GLY A 141 -22.65 11.18 -52.50
C GLY A 141 -21.86 11.03 -51.20
N GLN A 142 -22.14 10.03 -50.36
CA GLN A 142 -21.40 9.87 -49.09
C GLN A 142 -21.52 8.50 -48.40
N ILE A 143 -20.36 7.85 -48.18
CA ILE A 143 -20.21 6.65 -47.34
C ILE A 143 -19.42 7.04 -46.09
N THR A 144 -20.00 6.87 -44.91
CA THR A 144 -19.31 7.01 -43.61
C THR A 144 -18.78 5.65 -43.15
N ILE A 145 -17.65 5.66 -42.45
CA ILE A 145 -16.95 4.42 -41.99
C ILE A 145 -17.76 3.65 -40.93
N PHE A 146 -18.63 4.36 -40.21
CA PHE A 146 -19.66 3.79 -39.35
C PHE A 146 -21.01 4.43 -39.71
N THR A 147 -22.07 3.62 -39.68
CA THR A 147 -23.46 4.08 -39.76
C THR A 147 -23.91 4.67 -38.43
N ASP A 148 -23.53 4.04 -37.31
CA ASP A 148 -23.67 4.59 -35.96
C ASP A 148 -22.35 4.59 -35.18
N LYS A 149 -21.55 5.65 -35.38
CA LYS A 149 -20.33 5.93 -34.59
C LYS A 149 -20.64 6.04 -33.08
N ARG A 150 -21.83 6.49 -32.71
CA ARG A 150 -22.23 6.73 -31.30
C ARG A 150 -22.54 5.40 -30.60
N GLY A 151 -23.21 4.48 -31.29
CA GLY A 151 -23.44 3.09 -30.91
C GLY A 151 -22.13 2.31 -30.76
N VAL A 152 -21.19 2.42 -31.71
CA VAL A 152 -19.88 1.75 -31.59
C VAL A 152 -19.11 2.24 -30.36
N ILE A 153 -19.10 3.55 -30.10
CA ILE A 153 -18.49 4.12 -28.89
C ILE A 153 -19.20 3.64 -27.62
N LYS A 154 -20.53 3.51 -27.63
CA LYS A 154 -21.32 2.97 -26.50
C LYS A 154 -20.99 1.49 -26.25
N ALA A 155 -20.99 0.66 -27.30
CA ALA A 155 -20.70 -0.77 -27.22
C ALA A 155 -19.25 -1.04 -26.78
N ALA A 156 -18.28 -0.25 -27.27
CA ALA A 156 -16.89 -0.31 -26.83
C ALA A 156 -16.73 0.03 -25.33
N ARG A 157 -17.44 1.06 -24.82
CA ARG A 157 -17.44 1.39 -23.39
C ARG A 157 -18.09 0.30 -22.53
N LEU A 158 -19.20 -0.30 -22.99
CA LEU A 158 -19.82 -1.44 -22.33
C LEU A 158 -18.89 -2.67 -22.30
N LEU A 159 -18.16 -2.93 -23.40
CA LEU A 159 -17.17 -4.00 -23.43
C LEU A 159 -16.02 -3.75 -22.44
N LEU A 160 -15.49 -2.53 -22.36
CA LEU A 160 -14.45 -2.21 -21.39
C LEU A 160 -14.95 -2.37 -19.94
N SER A 161 -16.16 -1.92 -19.63
CA SER A 161 -16.79 -2.04 -18.31
C SER A 161 -16.96 -3.50 -17.89
N SER A 162 -17.59 -4.31 -18.75
CA SER A 162 -17.85 -5.74 -18.51
C SER A 162 -16.57 -6.58 -18.44
N VAL A 163 -15.57 -6.33 -19.31
CA VAL A 163 -14.25 -6.98 -19.22
C VAL A 163 -13.52 -6.60 -17.92
N THR A 164 -13.61 -5.33 -17.49
CA THR A 164 -13.05 -4.89 -16.20
C THR A 164 -13.74 -5.62 -15.04
N LYS A 165 -15.07 -5.76 -15.07
CA LYS A 165 -15.86 -6.49 -14.07
C LYS A 165 -15.46 -7.97 -13.99
N VAL A 166 -15.32 -8.67 -15.12
CA VAL A 166 -14.82 -10.07 -15.16
C VAL A 166 -13.41 -10.18 -14.55
N LEU A 167 -12.48 -9.28 -14.90
CA LEU A 167 -11.12 -9.29 -14.36
C LEU A 167 -11.06 -9.00 -12.85
N VAL A 168 -11.89 -8.07 -12.36
CA VAL A 168 -12.02 -7.78 -10.92
C VAL A 168 -12.61 -8.97 -10.16
N LEU A 169 -13.64 -9.62 -10.71
CA LEU A 169 -14.23 -10.82 -10.09
C LEU A 169 -13.22 -11.98 -10.05
N ALA A 170 -12.40 -12.16 -11.10
CA ALA A 170 -11.32 -13.15 -11.09
C ALA A 170 -10.28 -12.86 -10.01
N ASP A 171 -9.91 -11.59 -9.79
CA ASP A 171 -9.00 -11.18 -8.71
C ASP A 171 -9.57 -11.50 -7.32
N ILE A 172 -10.87 -11.23 -7.10
CA ILE A 172 -11.57 -11.54 -5.86
C ILE A 172 -11.63 -13.06 -5.62
N ILE A 173 -11.79 -13.87 -6.67
CA ILE A 173 -11.74 -15.34 -6.59
C ILE A 173 -10.34 -15.82 -6.15
N ILE A 174 -9.26 -15.24 -6.68
CA ILE A 174 -7.88 -15.55 -6.26
C ILE A 174 -7.66 -15.15 -4.79
N ILE A 175 -8.13 -13.98 -4.37
CA ILE A 175 -8.06 -13.55 -2.95
C ILE A 175 -8.81 -14.56 -2.04
N LYS A 176 -10.02 -15.00 -2.44
CA LYS A 176 -10.80 -16.01 -1.71
C LYS A 176 -10.08 -17.36 -1.65
N GLN A 177 -9.40 -17.77 -2.72
CA GLN A 177 -8.61 -19.01 -2.75
C GLN A 177 -7.43 -18.96 -1.76
N ILE A 178 -6.72 -17.82 -1.67
CA ILE A 178 -5.66 -17.60 -0.68
C ILE A 178 -6.21 -17.65 0.75
N ILE A 179 -7.38 -17.04 1.01
CA ILE A 179 -8.05 -17.09 2.32
C ILE A 179 -8.47 -18.53 2.68
N ALA A 180 -9.03 -19.29 1.73
CA ALA A 180 -9.41 -20.67 1.93
C ALA A 180 -8.19 -21.57 2.23
N SER A 181 -7.10 -21.40 1.49
CA SER A 181 -5.84 -22.12 1.69
C SER A 181 -5.21 -21.79 3.06
N ARG A 182 -5.17 -20.51 3.46
CA ARG A 182 -4.79 -20.07 4.82
C ARG A 182 -5.62 -20.75 5.91
N ASN A 183 -6.92 -20.95 5.68
CA ASN A 183 -7.80 -21.57 6.66
C ASN A 183 -7.58 -23.09 6.78
N LYS A 184 -7.19 -23.81 5.70
CA LYS A 184 -6.72 -25.20 5.78
C LYS A 184 -5.52 -25.29 6.74
N VAL A 185 -4.49 -24.49 6.45
CA VAL A 185 -3.23 -24.41 7.22
C VAL A 185 -3.49 -24.14 8.70
N LEU A 186 -4.45 -23.27 9.05
CA LEU A 186 -4.80 -23.04 10.46
C LEU A 186 -5.42 -24.28 11.14
N MET A 187 -6.28 -25.03 10.44
CA MET A 187 -6.91 -26.23 11.00
C MET A 187 -5.88 -27.34 11.27
N THR A 188 -4.92 -27.56 10.36
CA THR A 188 -3.83 -28.52 10.60
C THR A 188 -2.82 -28.02 11.62
N MET A 189 -2.55 -26.71 11.70
CA MET A 189 -1.77 -26.13 12.80
C MET A 189 -2.42 -26.39 14.17
N GLU A 190 -3.74 -26.18 14.31
CA GLU A 190 -4.45 -26.40 15.56
C GLU A 190 -4.43 -27.89 15.99
N GLN A 191 -4.43 -28.81 15.02
CA GLN A 191 -4.22 -30.24 15.27
C GLN A 191 -2.78 -30.53 15.73
N LEU A 192 -1.75 -29.95 15.07
CA LEU A 192 -0.34 -30.07 15.48
C LEU A 192 -0.03 -29.41 16.85
N GLU A 193 -0.86 -28.49 17.32
CA GLU A 193 -0.77 -27.95 18.68
C GLU A 193 -1.21 -28.98 19.72
N LYS A 194 -2.31 -29.70 19.47
CA LYS A 194 -2.94 -30.65 20.40
C LYS A 194 -2.35 -32.07 20.38
N VAL A 195 -1.63 -32.42 19.31
CA VAL A 195 -1.04 -33.75 19.08
C VAL A 195 -0.22 -34.27 20.28
N SER A 196 -0.43 -35.53 20.63
CA SER A 196 0.23 -36.18 21.79
C SER A 196 1.04 -37.43 21.43
N SER A 197 0.80 -38.03 20.26
CA SER A 197 1.54 -39.21 19.77
C SER A 197 2.49 -38.86 18.63
N PHE A 198 3.66 -39.52 18.58
CA PHE A 198 4.62 -39.34 17.49
C PHE A 198 4.09 -39.89 16.15
N GLN A 199 3.25 -40.95 16.17
CA GLN A 199 2.64 -41.52 14.97
C GLN A 199 1.63 -40.55 14.35
N GLU A 200 0.74 -40.02 15.19
CA GLU A 200 -0.25 -39.00 14.86
C GLU A 200 0.44 -37.72 14.33
N PHE A 201 1.50 -37.28 15.00
CA PHE A 201 2.31 -36.13 14.59
C PHE A 201 2.88 -36.28 13.17
N VAL A 202 3.45 -37.44 12.81
CA VAL A 202 3.99 -37.64 11.45
C VAL A 202 2.89 -37.53 10.39
N GLN A 203 1.68 -38.02 10.66
CA GLN A 203 0.55 -37.94 9.74
C GLN A 203 0.08 -36.48 9.56
N ILE A 204 -0.25 -35.78 10.66
CA ILE A 204 -0.75 -34.40 10.59
C ILE A 204 0.33 -33.46 10.02
N PHE A 205 1.62 -33.66 10.37
CA PHE A 205 2.72 -32.83 9.88
C PHE A 205 2.92 -32.98 8.37
N SER A 206 2.68 -34.18 7.83
CA SER A 206 2.67 -34.39 6.37
C SER A 206 1.51 -33.67 5.68
N GLN A 207 0.30 -33.64 6.29
CA GLN A 207 -0.83 -32.90 5.73
C GLN A 207 -0.58 -31.38 5.76
N PHE A 208 -0.18 -30.85 6.92
CA PHE A 208 0.23 -29.46 7.11
C PHE A 208 1.32 -29.03 6.11
N GLY A 209 2.31 -29.90 5.86
CA GLY A 209 3.34 -29.66 4.85
C GLY A 209 2.78 -29.47 3.43
N ASN A 210 1.83 -30.29 3.02
CA ASN A 210 1.17 -30.17 1.71
C ASN A 210 0.34 -28.87 1.61
N GLU A 211 -0.41 -28.52 2.65
CA GLU A 211 -1.20 -27.30 2.71
C GLU A 211 -0.32 -26.04 2.71
N MET A 212 0.83 -26.09 3.40
CA MET A 212 1.83 -25.03 3.36
C MET A 212 2.47 -24.85 1.98
N VAL A 213 2.64 -25.94 1.20
CA VAL A 213 3.13 -25.86 -0.18
C VAL A 213 2.07 -25.23 -1.10
N GLU A 214 0.81 -25.66 -1.02
CA GLU A 214 -0.32 -25.04 -1.74
C GLU A 214 -0.38 -23.52 -1.46
N PHE A 215 -0.32 -23.14 -0.18
CA PHE A 215 -0.33 -21.75 0.24
C PHE A 215 0.92 -20.98 -0.22
N ALA A 216 2.10 -21.60 -0.20
CA ALA A 216 3.34 -20.98 -0.66
C ALA A 216 3.33 -20.67 -2.16
N HIS A 217 2.68 -21.50 -2.98
CA HIS A 217 2.46 -21.21 -4.41
C HIS A 217 1.53 -20.03 -4.62
N LEU A 218 0.29 -20.11 -4.10
CA LEU A 218 -0.74 -19.06 -4.27
C LEU A 218 -0.25 -17.68 -3.79
N THR A 219 0.44 -17.62 -2.64
CA THR A 219 1.01 -16.38 -2.12
C THR A 219 2.22 -15.88 -2.93
N GLY A 220 2.94 -16.76 -3.62
CA GLY A 220 4.06 -16.41 -4.49
C GLY A 220 3.62 -15.81 -5.83
N GLU A 221 2.57 -16.37 -6.44
CA GLU A 221 1.95 -15.80 -7.63
C GLU A 221 1.35 -14.43 -7.31
N ARG A 222 0.61 -14.31 -6.20
CA ARG A 222 0.08 -13.03 -5.74
C ARG A 222 1.17 -12.01 -5.40
N GLN A 223 2.29 -12.43 -4.79
CA GLN A 223 3.45 -11.55 -4.56
C GLN A 223 3.98 -10.94 -5.85
N ASN A 224 4.01 -11.70 -6.95
CA ASN A 224 4.52 -11.21 -8.23
C ASN A 224 3.55 -10.27 -8.94
N ASP A 225 2.25 -10.57 -8.86
CA ASP A 225 1.16 -9.78 -9.44
C ASP A 225 0.84 -8.47 -8.69
N LEU A 226 1.13 -8.36 -7.38
CA LEU A 226 0.94 -7.12 -6.61
C LEU A 226 1.64 -5.91 -7.25
N LYS A 227 0.89 -4.84 -7.52
CA LYS A 227 1.41 -3.58 -8.08
C LYS A 227 2.26 -2.76 -7.10
N ASP A 228 1.89 -2.78 -5.82
CA ASP A 228 2.54 -2.01 -4.75
C ASP A 228 3.79 -2.75 -4.23
N GLU A 229 4.98 -2.17 -4.45
CA GLU A 229 6.26 -2.73 -4.03
C GLU A 229 6.43 -2.79 -2.49
N LYS A 230 5.79 -1.91 -1.71
CA LYS A 230 5.78 -1.96 -0.23
C LYS A 230 4.97 -3.18 0.23
N LYS A 231 3.82 -3.45 -0.41
CA LYS A 231 3.02 -4.67 -0.16
C LYS A 231 3.73 -5.93 -0.62
N LYS A 232 4.42 -5.89 -1.77
CA LYS A 232 5.26 -6.98 -2.28
C LYS A 232 6.42 -7.33 -1.33
N ALA A 233 7.09 -6.32 -0.77
CA ALA A 233 8.12 -6.51 0.26
C ALA A 233 7.55 -7.07 1.57
N LYS A 234 6.42 -6.55 2.07
CA LYS A 234 5.69 -7.14 3.23
C LYS A 234 5.37 -8.63 2.99
N MET A 235 4.86 -8.96 1.79
CA MET A 235 4.49 -10.34 1.42
C MET A 235 5.71 -11.28 1.42
N ALA A 236 6.83 -10.84 0.85
CA ALA A 236 8.08 -11.60 0.87
C ALA A 236 8.58 -11.86 2.31
N ALA A 237 8.48 -10.86 3.20
CA ALA A 237 8.85 -11.00 4.61
C ALA A 237 7.93 -12.02 5.34
N ALA A 238 6.61 -11.91 5.18
CA ALA A 238 5.66 -12.84 5.79
C ALA A 238 5.87 -14.28 5.30
N ARG A 239 6.06 -14.50 4.00
CA ARG A 239 6.36 -15.83 3.43
C ARG A 239 7.67 -16.42 3.97
N SER A 240 8.72 -15.61 4.15
CA SER A 240 9.98 -16.08 4.74
C SER A 240 9.88 -16.36 6.25
N ILE A 241 8.98 -15.71 6.98
CA ILE A 241 8.67 -16.08 8.38
C ILE A 241 8.00 -17.46 8.41
N LEU A 242 6.99 -17.70 7.55
CA LEU A 242 6.30 -18.99 7.47
C LEU A 242 7.23 -20.14 7.10
N GLU A 243 8.11 -19.95 6.12
CA GLU A 243 9.17 -20.88 5.72
C GLU A 243 10.07 -21.26 6.92
N LYS A 244 10.63 -20.26 7.61
CA LYS A 244 11.51 -20.46 8.78
C LYS A 244 10.79 -21.14 9.94
N CYS A 245 9.57 -20.73 10.24
CA CYS A 245 8.77 -21.36 11.28
C CYS A 245 8.40 -22.81 10.93
N THR A 246 8.10 -23.13 9.67
CA THR A 246 7.84 -24.50 9.20
C THR A 246 9.04 -25.41 9.46
N MET A 247 10.27 -24.95 9.17
CA MET A 247 11.50 -25.68 9.49
C MET A 247 11.72 -25.87 11.00
N MET A 248 11.39 -24.86 11.82
CA MET A 248 11.49 -24.94 13.28
C MET A 248 10.42 -25.87 13.91
N LEU A 249 9.23 -25.96 13.31
CA LEU A 249 8.05 -26.60 13.89
C LEU A 249 8.26 -28.10 14.15
N LEU A 250 8.98 -28.78 13.25
CA LEU A 250 9.36 -30.19 13.43
C LEU A 250 10.18 -30.38 14.71
N THR A 251 11.21 -29.55 14.91
CA THR A 251 12.11 -29.64 16.06
C THR A 251 11.41 -29.25 17.36
N ALA A 252 10.63 -28.16 17.36
CA ALA A 252 9.90 -27.71 18.54
C ALA A 252 8.86 -28.75 19.00
N SER A 253 8.06 -29.29 18.07
CA SER A 253 7.06 -30.33 18.36
C SER A 253 7.70 -31.65 18.81
N LYS A 254 8.77 -32.10 18.15
CA LYS A 254 9.50 -33.32 18.53
C LYS A 254 10.12 -33.22 19.93
N THR A 255 10.60 -32.04 20.34
CA THR A 255 11.10 -31.81 21.70
C THR A 255 9.97 -31.87 22.73
N CYS A 256 8.81 -31.26 22.46
CA CYS A 256 7.64 -31.36 23.34
C CYS A 256 7.16 -32.81 23.51
N LEU A 257 7.06 -33.57 22.42
CA LEU A 257 6.65 -34.99 22.43
C LEU A 257 7.64 -35.91 23.15
N ARG A 258 8.89 -35.48 23.36
CA ARG A 258 9.90 -36.20 24.15
C ARG A 258 10.00 -35.76 25.61
N HIS A 259 9.56 -34.53 25.90
CA HIS A 259 9.69 -33.88 27.20
C HIS A 259 8.40 -33.12 27.54
N PRO A 260 7.27 -33.83 27.77
CA PRO A 260 5.94 -33.20 27.92
C PRO A 260 5.86 -32.22 29.10
N ASP A 261 6.61 -32.50 30.17
CA ASP A 261 6.67 -31.68 31.38
C ASP A 261 7.62 -30.46 31.27
N CYS A 262 8.35 -30.33 30.15
CA CYS A 262 9.31 -29.25 29.94
C CYS A 262 8.61 -27.96 29.46
N GLU A 263 8.28 -27.07 30.40
CA GLU A 263 7.62 -25.79 30.10
C GLU A 263 8.33 -25.00 28.98
N SER A 264 9.66 -24.90 29.05
CA SER A 264 10.47 -24.19 28.04
C SER A 264 10.31 -24.77 26.63
N ALA A 265 10.03 -26.07 26.49
CA ALA A 265 9.71 -26.69 25.20
C ALA A 265 8.30 -26.29 24.74
N ARG A 266 7.30 -26.33 25.63
CA ARG A 266 5.91 -25.94 25.34
C ARG A 266 5.81 -24.48 24.91
N VAL A 267 6.46 -23.58 25.64
CA VAL A 267 6.55 -22.14 25.33
C VAL A 267 7.23 -21.90 23.98
N ASN A 268 8.32 -22.63 23.67
CA ASN A 268 8.99 -22.55 22.37
C ASN A 268 8.07 -23.01 21.22
N LYS A 269 7.41 -24.18 21.35
CA LYS A 269 6.40 -24.66 20.40
C LYS A 269 5.29 -23.61 20.19
N GLY A 270 4.69 -23.12 21.27
CA GLY A 270 3.65 -22.10 21.21
C GLY A 270 4.10 -20.79 20.53
N ALA A 271 5.33 -20.35 20.78
CA ALA A 271 5.90 -19.17 20.13
C ALA A 271 6.08 -19.33 18.61
N VAL A 272 6.42 -20.53 18.13
CA VAL A 272 6.46 -20.82 16.68
C VAL A 272 5.05 -20.76 16.07
N PHE A 273 4.07 -21.44 16.67
CA PHE A 273 2.67 -21.40 16.19
C PHE A 273 2.10 -19.98 16.19
N HIS A 274 2.35 -19.18 17.24
CA HIS A 274 1.93 -17.79 17.33
C HIS A 274 2.55 -16.92 16.22
N ARG A 275 3.87 -17.03 15.97
CA ARG A 275 4.52 -16.31 14.86
C ARG A 275 4.00 -16.72 13.49
N MET A 276 3.63 -17.99 13.31
CA MET A 276 2.98 -18.44 12.08
C MET A 276 1.58 -17.81 11.91
N ARG A 277 0.75 -17.77 12.96
CA ARG A 277 -0.56 -17.09 12.88
C ARG A 277 -0.45 -15.61 12.50
N LEU A 278 0.47 -14.87 13.14
CA LEU A 278 0.74 -13.48 12.78
C LEU A 278 1.19 -13.31 11.31
N ALA A 279 2.05 -14.21 10.80
CA ALA A 279 2.49 -14.15 9.41
C ALA A 279 1.37 -14.53 8.42
N LEU A 280 0.50 -15.50 8.76
CA LEU A 280 -0.71 -15.81 7.98
C LEU A 280 -1.68 -14.62 7.96
N GLU A 281 -1.86 -13.92 9.08
CA GLU A 281 -2.69 -12.72 9.18
C GLU A 281 -2.14 -11.56 8.35
N GLN A 282 -0.83 -11.33 8.37
CA GLN A 282 -0.17 -10.34 7.49
C GLN A 282 -0.40 -10.67 6.01
N VAL A 283 -0.35 -11.94 5.60
CA VAL A 283 -0.69 -12.32 4.22
C VAL A 283 -2.13 -11.92 3.89
N ILE A 284 -3.10 -12.17 4.78
CA ILE A 284 -4.50 -11.79 4.56
C ILE A 284 -4.69 -10.26 4.52
N GLU A 285 -4.04 -9.50 5.40
CA GLU A 285 -4.03 -8.02 5.38
C GLU A 285 -3.60 -7.49 4.00
N ILE A 286 -2.54 -8.06 3.43
CA ILE A 286 -1.95 -7.62 2.15
C ILE A 286 -2.83 -7.97 0.95
N VAL A 287 -3.52 -9.12 0.95
CA VAL A 287 -4.32 -9.56 -0.23
C VAL A 287 -5.77 -9.10 -0.18
N ALA A 288 -6.37 -8.98 1.01
CA ALA A 288 -7.78 -8.62 1.16
C ALA A 288 -8.01 -7.10 1.22
N ASP A 289 -7.05 -6.35 1.77
CA ASP A 289 -6.98 -4.87 1.86
C ASP A 289 -8.33 -4.15 1.69
N THR A 290 -9.22 -4.37 2.66
CA THR A 290 -10.62 -3.94 2.63
C THR A 290 -10.82 -2.43 2.82
N ARG A 291 -9.75 -1.63 2.72
CA ARG A 291 -9.79 -0.17 2.89
C ARG A 291 -10.15 0.52 1.57
N PRO A 292 -11.31 1.19 1.47
CA PRO A 292 -11.70 1.97 0.31
C PRO A 292 -11.22 3.41 0.48
N ASN A 293 -9.91 3.67 0.37
CA ASN A 293 -9.49 5.04 0.05
C ASN A 293 -8.23 5.10 -0.82
N GLY A 294 -8.21 6.08 -1.72
CA GLY A 294 -7.07 6.43 -2.58
C GLY A 294 -6.08 7.40 -1.92
N GLU A 295 -6.22 7.62 -0.62
CA GLU A 295 -5.23 8.34 0.17
C GLU A 295 -3.97 7.48 0.31
N ASN A 296 -2.82 8.05 -0.02
CA ASN A 296 -1.55 7.45 0.38
C ASN A 296 -1.58 7.26 1.90
N GLU A 297 -1.19 6.08 2.41
CA GLU A 297 -0.80 5.95 3.80
C GLU A 297 0.45 6.79 4.07
N SER A 298 0.24 8.09 4.30
CA SER A 298 1.16 8.91 5.07
C SER A 298 1.13 8.35 6.49
N GLY A 299 1.95 7.33 6.71
CA GLY A 299 2.29 6.87 8.06
C GLY A 299 2.91 8.02 8.88
N PRO A 300 3.24 7.76 10.16
CA PRO A 300 3.81 8.77 11.04
C PRO A 300 4.92 9.54 10.32
N MET A 301 4.77 10.88 10.26
CA MET A 301 5.60 11.74 9.42
C MET A 301 7.08 11.54 9.81
N SER A 302 7.91 11.08 8.87
CA SER A 302 9.33 10.94 9.17
C SER A 302 9.96 12.30 9.47
N ILE A 303 10.90 12.35 10.41
CA ILE A 303 11.62 13.59 10.78
C ILE A 303 12.21 14.27 9.52
N TYR A 304 12.76 13.48 8.59
CA TYR A 304 13.26 13.98 7.30
C TYR A 304 12.15 14.63 6.45
N THR A 305 10.97 14.02 6.39
CA THR A 305 9.80 14.60 5.71
C THR A 305 9.36 15.91 6.37
N GLY A 306 9.26 15.95 7.69
CA GLY A 306 8.86 17.13 8.44
C GLY A 306 9.84 18.29 8.32
N ILE A 307 11.15 18.02 8.46
CA ILE A 307 12.22 19.01 8.21
C ILE A 307 12.13 19.55 6.78
N LYS A 308 11.94 18.67 5.79
CA LYS A 308 11.83 19.07 4.38
C LYS A 308 10.58 19.90 4.11
N GLU A 309 9.41 19.52 4.65
CA GLU A 309 8.20 20.31 4.49
C GLU A 309 8.35 21.68 5.18
N PHE A 310 8.86 21.72 6.42
CA PHE A 310 9.09 22.97 7.14
C PHE A 310 9.98 23.93 6.35
N LYS A 311 11.12 23.45 5.83
CA LYS A 311 11.99 24.22 4.95
C LYS A 311 11.28 24.70 3.68
N ASN A 312 10.52 23.84 3.00
CA ASN A 312 9.75 24.25 1.81
C ASN A 312 8.73 25.35 2.13
N LYS A 313 8.07 25.32 3.30
CA LYS A 313 7.13 26.38 3.74
C LYS A 313 7.85 27.68 4.09
N VAL A 314 9.04 27.61 4.69
CA VAL A 314 9.90 28.77 4.99
C VAL A 314 10.46 29.41 3.72
N GLU A 315 10.96 28.61 2.78
CA GLU A 315 11.48 29.10 1.49
C GLU A 315 10.37 29.68 0.60
N GLY A 316 9.16 29.12 0.66
CA GLY A 316 7.97 29.64 -0.02
C GLY A 316 7.48 31.02 0.44
N LEU A 317 7.99 31.55 1.56
CA LEU A 317 7.72 32.93 2.00
C LEU A 317 8.27 33.96 1.00
N ARG A 318 9.30 33.62 0.21
CA ARG A 318 9.87 34.49 -0.84
C ARG A 318 8.86 34.85 -1.92
N GLU A 319 7.98 33.90 -2.27
CA GLU A 319 6.99 34.05 -3.33
C GLU A 319 5.61 34.47 -2.77
N ASN A 320 5.27 34.02 -1.56
CA ASN A 320 3.89 34.01 -1.06
C ASN A 320 3.72 34.67 0.32
N LEU A 321 4.32 35.86 0.49
CA LEU A 321 4.36 36.68 1.72
C LEU A 321 3.05 36.81 2.52
N TYR A 322 1.87 36.64 1.90
CA TYR A 322 0.56 36.87 2.52
C TYR A 322 -0.35 35.63 2.60
N LEU A 323 0.03 34.47 2.03
CA LEU A 323 -0.86 33.30 1.92
C LEU A 323 -0.65 32.23 3.01
N LEU A 324 0.41 32.32 3.80
CA LEU A 324 0.72 31.33 4.85
C LEU A 324 0.31 31.83 6.25
N PRO A 325 -0.48 31.06 7.03
CA PRO A 325 -0.71 31.37 8.44
C PRO A 325 0.57 31.17 9.28
N LYS A 326 0.92 32.16 10.11
CA LYS A 326 2.14 32.15 10.96
C LYS A 326 2.17 30.98 11.95
N GLU A 327 1.01 30.54 12.43
CA GLU A 327 0.89 29.43 13.36
C GLU A 327 1.26 28.09 12.72
N ASN A 328 1.12 27.94 11.41
CA ASN A 328 1.44 26.70 10.69
C ASN A 328 2.95 26.41 10.67
N LEU A 329 3.81 27.44 10.67
CA LEU A 329 5.26 27.24 10.82
C LEU A 329 5.62 26.82 12.25
N ARG A 330 4.98 27.43 13.26
CA ARG A 330 5.22 27.10 14.67
C ARG A 330 4.75 25.70 15.04
N SER A 331 3.59 25.26 14.54
CA SER A 331 3.11 23.89 14.76
C SER A 331 3.95 22.86 14.02
N LEU A 332 4.37 23.13 12.78
CA LEU A 332 5.20 22.23 12.00
C LEU A 332 6.62 22.09 12.56
N LEU A 333 7.24 23.19 13.05
CA LEU A 333 8.51 23.08 13.78
C LEU A 333 8.32 22.30 15.09
N ARG A 334 7.23 22.55 15.84
CA ARG A 334 6.98 21.81 17.08
C ARG A 334 6.89 20.30 16.84
N LEU A 335 6.11 19.87 15.84
CA LEU A 335 6.01 18.46 15.45
C LEU A 335 7.37 17.86 15.07
N VAL A 336 8.19 18.61 14.30
CA VAL A 336 9.55 18.16 13.95
C VAL A 336 10.42 17.96 15.20
N LEU A 337 10.30 18.84 16.20
CA LEU A 337 11.10 18.77 17.42
C LEU A 337 10.58 17.72 18.41
N GLU A 338 9.26 17.53 18.53
CA GLU A 338 8.63 16.40 19.24
C GLU A 338 9.17 15.07 18.68
N LEU A 339 9.27 14.94 17.35
CA LEU A 339 9.88 13.76 16.71
C LEU A 339 11.43 13.67 16.90
N THR A 340 12.11 14.68 17.45
CA THR A 340 13.52 14.55 17.88
C THR A 340 13.67 14.01 19.30
N GLU A 341 12.59 13.92 20.09
CA GLU A 341 12.63 13.41 21.46
C GLU A 341 12.96 11.90 21.47
N ASP A 342 12.55 11.15 20.44
CA ASP A 342 13.02 9.78 20.14
C ASP A 342 14.56 9.66 20.14
N PHE A 343 15.28 10.71 19.74
CA PHE A 343 16.75 10.73 19.73
C PHE A 343 17.33 11.18 21.06
N THR A 344 16.71 12.12 21.79
CA THR A 344 17.22 12.54 23.10
C THR A 344 16.99 11.48 24.16
N ASP A 345 15.87 10.78 24.10
CA ASP A 345 15.43 9.86 25.15
C ASP A 345 15.94 8.44 24.89
N SER A 346 16.39 8.16 23.66
CA SER A 346 17.15 6.96 23.31
C SER A 346 18.44 6.84 24.14
N ALA A 347 18.50 5.78 24.95
CA ALA A 347 19.68 5.37 25.70
C ALA A 347 20.89 4.94 24.83
N TYR A 348 20.79 4.99 23.50
CA TYR A 348 21.94 4.78 22.61
C TYR A 348 22.57 6.10 22.14
N THR A 349 21.90 7.24 22.34
CA THR A 349 22.45 8.56 22.00
C THR A 349 23.41 9.00 23.10
N SER A 350 24.63 9.39 22.72
CA SER A 350 25.66 9.88 23.66
C SER A 350 25.23 11.19 24.32
N HIS A 351 25.81 11.53 25.48
CA HIS A 351 25.53 12.81 26.14
C HIS A 351 25.93 14.03 25.28
N GLU A 352 27.01 13.92 24.51
CA GLU A 352 27.47 14.96 23.59
C GLU A 352 26.48 15.19 22.45
N THR A 353 26.11 14.11 21.73
CA THR A 353 25.12 14.16 20.63
C THR A 353 23.75 14.62 21.12
N ARG A 354 23.30 14.13 22.30
CA ARG A 354 22.07 14.59 22.96
C ARG A 354 22.10 16.09 23.24
N GLY A 355 23.18 16.59 23.85
CA GLY A 355 23.36 18.03 24.11
C GLY A 355 23.36 18.86 22.83
N ARG A 356 24.00 18.36 21.77
CA ARG A 356 24.06 19.04 20.47
C ARG A 356 22.71 19.07 19.75
N ILE A 357 21.93 17.99 19.79
CA ILE A 357 20.55 17.97 19.30
C ILE A 357 19.69 18.97 20.08
N LEU A 358 19.77 18.98 21.41
CA LEU A 358 18.99 19.92 22.25
C LEU A 358 19.33 21.39 21.97
N GLU A 359 20.61 21.74 21.80
CA GLU A 359 20.99 23.13 21.48
C GLU A 359 20.59 23.51 20.04
N LEU A 360 20.69 22.61 19.06
CA LEU A 360 20.17 22.84 17.70
C LEU A 360 18.65 22.99 17.68
N SER A 361 17.91 22.21 18.46
CA SER A 361 16.46 22.33 18.65
C SER A 361 16.06 23.64 19.34
N LYS A 362 16.93 24.19 20.21
CA LYS A 362 16.79 25.52 20.82
C LYS A 362 17.12 26.65 19.82
N GLN A 363 18.19 26.51 19.04
CA GLN A 363 18.55 27.42 17.95
C GLN A 363 17.39 27.52 16.94
N ALA A 364 16.82 26.40 16.51
CA ALA A 364 15.70 26.37 15.54
C ALA A 364 14.47 27.15 16.03
N LYS A 365 14.14 27.08 17.32
CA LYS A 365 13.07 27.89 17.94
C LYS A 365 13.42 29.39 17.90
N MET A 366 14.67 29.77 18.17
CA MET A 366 15.12 31.17 18.14
C MET A 366 15.18 31.75 16.72
N GLU A 367 15.62 30.99 15.71
CA GLU A 367 15.62 31.43 14.31
C GLU A 367 14.20 31.57 13.76
N LEU A 368 13.26 30.68 14.13
CA LEU A 368 11.86 30.80 13.72
C LEU A 368 11.19 32.07 14.28
N GLU A 369 11.44 32.44 15.54
CA GLU A 369 10.85 33.67 16.10
C GLU A 369 11.49 34.94 15.53
N GLN A 370 12.78 34.91 15.16
CA GLN A 370 13.41 35.96 14.34
C GLN A 370 12.73 36.06 12.95
N LEU A 371 12.54 34.92 12.28
CA LEU A 371 11.88 34.83 10.97
C LEU A 371 10.45 35.38 10.99
N VAL A 372 9.63 34.99 11.98
CA VAL A 372 8.26 35.50 12.11
C VAL A 372 8.26 37.01 12.41
N SER A 373 9.23 37.52 13.17
CA SER A 373 9.38 38.96 13.44
C SER A 373 9.75 39.76 12.19
N ALA A 374 10.74 39.28 11.41
CA ALA A 374 11.12 39.88 10.13
C ALA A 374 9.95 39.84 9.12
N TRP A 375 9.21 38.73 9.07
CA TRP A 375 8.04 38.56 8.20
C TRP A 375 6.88 39.51 8.57
N ILE A 376 6.62 39.73 9.86
CA ILE A 376 5.68 40.76 10.33
C ILE A 376 6.11 42.16 9.85
N SER A 377 7.41 42.50 9.97
CA SER A 377 7.94 43.78 9.49
C SER A 377 7.76 43.95 7.99
N ALA A 378 8.09 42.93 7.19
CA ALA A 378 7.96 42.94 5.74
C ALA A 378 6.50 43.14 5.28
N GLN A 379 5.54 42.42 5.88
CA GLN A 379 4.11 42.59 5.60
C GLN A 379 3.63 44.02 5.92
N ASN A 380 4.03 44.57 7.07
CA ASN A 380 3.62 45.92 7.49
C ASN A 380 4.16 47.01 6.57
N GLN A 381 5.34 46.81 5.96
CA GLN A 381 5.95 47.75 5.02
C GLN A 381 5.29 47.77 3.62
N LYS A 382 4.40 46.83 3.30
CA LYS A 382 3.69 46.71 1.99
C LYS A 382 4.60 46.69 0.74
N LYS A 383 5.89 46.37 0.90
CA LYS A 383 6.81 46.15 -0.22
C LYS A 383 6.37 44.91 -1.01
N ARG A 384 6.63 44.91 -2.32
CA ARG A 384 6.41 43.72 -3.19
C ARG A 384 7.55 42.71 -3.06
N ASP A 385 8.77 43.19 -2.85
CA ASP A 385 9.97 42.39 -2.81
C ASP A 385 10.35 42.01 -1.37
N VAL A 386 11.04 40.87 -1.23
CA VAL A 386 11.54 40.36 0.05
C VAL A 386 12.55 41.35 0.64
N THR A 387 12.38 41.73 1.91
CA THR A 387 13.34 42.56 2.64
C THR A 387 14.60 41.76 2.99
N GLU A 388 15.78 42.39 2.94
CA GLU A 388 17.07 41.74 3.24
C GLU A 388 17.08 41.01 4.59
N ASP A 389 16.53 41.63 5.65
CA ASP A 389 16.36 41.01 6.98
C ASP A 389 15.57 39.69 6.95
N LEU A 390 14.57 39.60 6.07
CA LEU A 390 13.70 38.43 5.91
C LEU A 390 14.41 37.34 5.13
N GLU A 391 15.14 37.68 4.06
CA GLU A 391 15.96 36.71 3.33
C GLU A 391 17.07 36.14 4.22
N ILE A 392 17.73 36.96 5.02
CA ILE A 392 18.71 36.52 6.03
C ILE A 392 18.06 35.56 7.04
N SER A 393 16.86 35.87 7.53
CA SER A 393 16.15 35.00 8.48
C SER A 393 15.69 33.68 7.86
N ILE A 394 15.26 33.69 6.58
CA ILE A 394 14.92 32.48 5.82
C ILE A 394 16.16 31.59 5.67
N LEU A 395 17.31 32.17 5.26
CA LEU A 395 18.57 31.45 5.10
C LEU A 395 19.08 30.85 6.40
N LYS A 396 19.11 31.61 7.51
CA LYS A 396 19.49 31.10 8.84
C LYS A 396 18.58 29.98 9.31
N THR A 397 17.27 30.13 9.19
CA THR A 397 16.30 29.10 9.57
C THR A 397 16.54 27.81 8.78
N CYS A 398 16.69 27.90 7.46
CA CYS A 398 16.98 26.74 6.62
C CYS A 398 18.35 26.12 6.90
N GLN A 399 19.38 26.91 7.25
CA GLN A 399 20.69 26.41 7.67
C GLN A 399 20.60 25.63 8.99
N CYS A 400 19.98 26.20 10.02
CA CYS A 400 19.81 25.55 11.32
C CYS A 400 19.09 24.20 11.18
N MET A 401 18.03 24.13 10.37
CA MET A 401 17.34 22.87 10.08
C MET A 401 18.20 21.87 9.30
N ASN A 402 19.09 22.32 8.39
CA ASN A 402 20.07 21.45 7.73
C ASN A 402 21.17 20.95 8.71
N GLU A 403 21.45 21.67 9.79
CA GLU A 403 22.40 21.25 10.83
C GLU A 403 21.77 20.24 11.78
N LEU A 404 20.54 20.49 12.25
CA LEU A 404 19.74 19.53 13.02
C LEU A 404 19.55 18.21 12.24
N GLN A 405 19.20 18.27 10.95
CA GLN A 405 19.09 17.08 10.10
C GLN A 405 20.40 16.28 10.00
N ARG A 406 21.55 16.97 9.91
CA ARG A 406 22.88 16.32 9.82
C ARG A 406 23.28 15.68 11.14
N GLU A 407 22.99 16.30 12.28
CA GLU A 407 23.28 15.73 13.59
C GLU A 407 22.44 14.47 13.84
N LEU A 408 21.13 14.52 13.58
CA LEU A 408 20.22 13.37 13.70
C LEU A 408 20.62 12.22 12.77
N GLN A 409 21.00 12.52 11.52
CA GLN A 409 21.51 11.51 10.59
C GLN A 409 22.83 10.89 11.07
N THR A 410 23.73 11.69 11.64
CA THR A 410 25.01 11.21 12.18
C THR A 410 24.79 10.31 13.40
N ALA A 411 23.88 10.71 14.31
CA ALA A 411 23.47 9.92 15.46
C ALA A 411 22.89 8.55 15.04
N ALA A 412 21.97 8.54 14.06
CA ALA A 412 21.37 7.31 13.54
C ALA A 412 22.42 6.36 12.93
N ILE A 413 23.36 6.90 12.14
CA ILE A 413 24.46 6.11 11.53
C ILE A 413 25.39 5.54 12.60
N TYR A 414 25.75 6.33 13.62
CA TYR A 414 26.62 5.89 14.71
C TYR A 414 25.98 4.75 15.52
N VAL A 415 24.72 4.91 15.93
CA VAL A 415 23.97 3.90 16.68
C VAL A 415 23.77 2.62 15.84
N ALA A 416 23.52 2.74 14.54
CA ALA A 416 23.43 1.58 13.66
C ALA A 416 24.78 0.85 13.51
N ALA A 417 25.89 1.58 13.36
CA ALA A 417 27.22 1.00 13.21
C ALA A 417 27.69 0.28 14.48
N ASP A 418 27.48 0.86 15.67
CA ASP A 418 27.79 0.21 16.95
C ASP A 418 26.94 -1.05 17.17
N LEU A 419 25.62 -0.97 16.92
CA LEU A 419 24.73 -2.12 17.01
C LEU A 419 25.16 -3.26 16.07
N ILE A 420 25.50 -2.96 14.82
CA ILE A 420 25.95 -3.99 13.86
C ILE A 420 27.26 -4.63 14.33
N LYS A 421 28.23 -3.82 14.79
CA LYS A 421 29.52 -4.28 15.32
C LYS A 421 29.37 -5.11 16.60
N PHE A 422 28.42 -4.79 17.47
CA PHE A 422 28.19 -5.60 18.68
C PHE A 422 27.57 -6.96 18.35
N HIS A 423 26.72 -7.04 17.33
CA HIS A 423 26.03 -8.28 16.96
C HIS A 423 26.84 -9.18 15.99
N SER A 424 27.80 -8.65 15.23
CA SER A 424 28.61 -9.43 14.25
C SER A 424 29.29 -10.63 14.87
N ASP A 425 29.84 -10.46 16.06
CA ASP A 425 30.68 -11.48 16.71
C ASP A 425 29.84 -12.54 17.43
N HIS A 426 28.51 -12.35 17.46
CA HIS A 426 27.51 -13.22 18.08
C HIS A 426 27.81 -13.58 19.56
N LEU A 427 28.56 -12.73 20.27
CA LEU A 427 29.07 -13.03 21.62
C LEU A 427 27.96 -13.38 22.62
N VAL A 428 26.87 -12.60 22.64
CA VAL A 428 25.70 -12.87 23.49
C VAL A 428 25.06 -14.22 23.16
N LEU A 429 24.88 -14.55 21.87
CA LEU A 429 24.30 -15.82 21.44
C LEU A 429 25.22 -17.02 21.75
N LYS A 430 26.54 -16.84 21.65
CA LYS A 430 27.54 -17.84 22.04
C LYS A 430 27.49 -18.10 23.55
N ALA A 431 27.44 -17.05 24.36
CA ALA A 431 27.34 -17.14 25.82
C ALA A 431 26.03 -17.80 26.26
N LEU A 432 24.87 -17.36 25.75
CA LEU A 432 23.57 -17.98 26.00
C LEU A 432 23.55 -19.47 25.62
N LYS A 433 24.18 -19.84 24.49
CA LYS A 433 24.30 -21.24 24.05
C LYS A 433 25.17 -22.07 24.99
N ALA A 434 26.28 -21.51 25.48
CA ALA A 434 27.17 -22.19 26.43
C ALA A 434 26.47 -22.43 27.77
N SER A 435 25.95 -21.37 28.41
CA SER A 435 25.23 -21.47 29.69
C SER A 435 24.00 -22.37 29.60
N GLY A 436 23.30 -22.38 28.46
CA GLY A 436 22.18 -23.28 28.20
C GLY A 436 22.59 -24.74 28.01
N ALA A 437 23.78 -25.03 27.47
CA ALA A 437 24.33 -26.38 27.36
C ALA A 437 24.88 -26.90 28.71
N GLU A 438 25.38 -26.00 29.55
CA GLU A 438 25.81 -26.27 30.93
C GLU A 438 24.63 -26.40 31.91
N GLY A 439 23.40 -26.05 31.49
CA GLY A 439 22.21 -26.06 32.35
C GLY A 439 22.16 -24.91 33.36
N ASN A 440 23.03 -23.91 33.26
CA ASN A 440 23.12 -22.80 34.20
C ASN A 440 22.04 -21.73 33.91
N ILE A 441 20.83 -21.96 34.46
CA ILE A 441 19.65 -21.11 34.24
C ILE A 441 19.85 -19.70 34.79
N GLU A 442 20.50 -19.53 35.95
CA GLU A 442 20.75 -18.21 36.56
C GLU A 442 21.68 -17.37 35.68
N LEU A 443 22.77 -17.95 35.18
CA LEU A 443 23.68 -17.29 34.25
C LEU A 443 22.99 -16.97 32.91
N LEU A 444 22.15 -17.87 32.39
CA LEU A 444 21.38 -17.65 31.17
C LEU A 444 20.38 -16.50 31.33
N GLN A 445 19.68 -16.41 32.47
CA GLN A 445 18.82 -15.28 32.82
C GLN A 445 19.63 -13.98 32.96
N SER A 446 20.75 -14.01 33.68
CA SER A 446 21.66 -12.86 33.86
C SER A 446 22.19 -12.33 32.52
N ILE A 447 22.67 -13.20 31.62
CA ILE A 447 23.10 -12.82 30.27
C ILE A 447 21.92 -12.24 29.48
N THR A 448 20.74 -12.85 29.53
CA THR A 448 19.54 -12.35 28.84
C THR A 448 19.17 -10.95 29.33
N ILE A 449 19.05 -10.75 30.64
CA ILE A 449 18.73 -9.47 31.27
C ILE A 449 19.80 -8.43 30.94
N SER A 450 21.09 -8.77 31.05
CA SER A 450 22.19 -7.86 30.73
C SER A 450 22.25 -7.45 29.25
N SER A 451 21.76 -8.30 28.34
CA SER A 451 21.67 -8.00 26.90
C SER A 451 20.51 -7.06 26.55
N LEU A 452 19.43 -7.08 27.35
CA LEU A 452 18.28 -6.18 27.24
C LEU A 452 18.53 -4.84 27.97
N ASN A 453 19.09 -4.90 29.18
CA ASN A 453 19.25 -3.77 30.10
C ASN A 453 20.61 -3.04 29.95
N ARG A 454 21.33 -3.23 28.84
CA ARG A 454 22.70 -2.69 28.58
C ARG A 454 22.76 -1.16 28.38
N LYS A 455 21.83 -0.41 28.97
CA LYS A 455 21.39 0.94 28.57
C LYS A 455 20.82 1.81 29.69
N SER A 456 20.90 1.39 30.96
CA SER A 456 20.34 2.16 32.09
C SER A 456 21.39 2.80 33.01
N ASN A 457 22.68 2.71 32.64
CA ASN A 457 23.85 3.35 33.25
C ASN A 457 24.74 3.88 32.12
#